data_AF-A0A7G2D6B1-F1
#
_entry.id   AF-A0A7G2D6B1-F1
#
_cell.length_a   1.000
_cell.length_b   1.000
_cell.length_c   1.000
_cell.angle_alpha   90.00
_cell.angle_beta   90.00
_cell.angle_gamma   90.00
#
_symmetry.space_group_name_H-M   'P 1'
#
loop_
_entity.id
_entity.type
_entity.pdbx_description
1 polymer ?
#
loop_
_entity_poly.entity_id
_entity_poly.type
_entity_poly.pdbx_seq_one_letter_code
_entity_poly.pdbx_strand_id
1 'polypeptide(L)'
;MRRFLKEAEVFDPNNVLHYIAEISQFHRIQGSKELPEAVRFILEELRIWGIGANLYEETYDGKSLYLTLKSPIAWDLVHGKVEVLGKTLTTALSPLVVMAHSPSGSAEGEVVHVAREEDWEKARGRIVLAGREWRKAYLRANEMGAVGFMAYRESTGEEVPYIGLFLTKDDLEWARIPAVAVPETLARKIIGKLNSGESVSARIEVETVINERQVLPILYAEVGKPPFLLLTAHICHPKPGANDNASGSAMLMELARVLSRLYDDSFRFGFAFLWVPEYYGTQAFIERHVELEKYYAAINLDMVAGSPDRAGSTIMLVRTPASRFSVVSGILEYYLDLANGAGKSFSGSPLPRLRVKSFPYEMGSDHDVFNFFGIPTVMPITWPDRFYHSSGDTIDKVGRESVEVIGRAVLATALALAKGDGQELQRFARGYAMKYLGELSRERKTDEVERLVMTGLARDSRFLGIESGHRFEPEPWLRWKVRGLLSERLIREADEKLAEEFGSLTRDRRVLVHLHELLMLAELLPMERAFKALGEEYGEIDEEKLERLVGILEALGIVERA
;
A
#
# COMPACT_ATOMS: atom_id res chain seq x y z
N MET A 1 26.12 -13.60 -8.35
CA MET A 1 25.49 -12.45 -7.66
C MET A 1 25.90 -11.14 -8.30
N ARG A 2 27.07 -10.53 -8.03
CA ARG A 2 27.42 -9.18 -8.59
C ARG A 2 27.24 -9.00 -10.11
N ARG A 3 27.43 -10.04 -10.92
CA ARG A 3 27.20 -10.02 -12.38
C ARG A 3 25.80 -9.54 -12.77
N PHE A 4 24.77 -9.88 -11.97
CA PHE A 4 23.39 -9.52 -12.28
C PHE A 4 23.11 -8.02 -12.12
N LEU A 5 23.85 -7.32 -11.25
CA LEU A 5 23.77 -5.86 -11.18
C LEU A 5 24.40 -5.18 -12.41
N LYS A 6 25.40 -5.82 -13.02
CA LYS A 6 25.97 -5.38 -14.29
C LYS A 6 24.99 -5.63 -15.44
N GLU A 7 24.34 -6.80 -15.47
CA GLU A 7 23.26 -7.07 -16.42
C GLU A 7 22.11 -6.06 -16.27
N ALA A 8 21.83 -5.61 -15.04
CA ALA A 8 20.82 -4.60 -14.76
C ALA A 8 21.21 -3.16 -15.19
N GLU A 9 22.38 -2.92 -15.81
CA GLU A 9 22.73 -1.61 -16.40
C GLU A 9 21.85 -1.24 -17.60
N VAL A 10 21.11 -2.20 -18.16
CA VAL A 10 20.14 -1.95 -19.24
C VAL A 10 18.85 -1.26 -18.77
N PHE A 11 18.62 -1.17 -17.45
CA PHE A 11 17.50 -0.45 -16.87
C PHE A 11 17.69 1.05 -17.05
N ASP A 12 16.71 1.74 -17.66
CA ASP A 12 16.78 3.17 -17.89
C ASP A 12 15.87 3.95 -16.93
N PRO A 13 16.41 4.65 -15.91
CA PRO A 13 15.60 5.45 -15.00
C PRO A 13 14.90 6.63 -15.71
N ASN A 14 15.37 7.07 -16.88
CA ASN A 14 14.73 8.17 -17.61
C ASN A 14 13.40 7.73 -18.24
N ASN A 15 13.27 6.48 -18.69
CA ASN A 15 12.00 5.92 -19.13
C ASN A 15 10.98 5.92 -17.99
N VAL A 16 11.41 5.52 -16.80
CA VAL A 16 10.54 5.55 -15.62
C VAL A 16 10.10 6.98 -15.31
N LEU A 17 11.02 7.95 -15.27
CA LEU A 17 10.67 9.36 -15.05
C LEU A 17 9.68 9.90 -16.09
N HIS A 18 9.85 9.52 -17.36
CA HIS A 18 8.91 9.86 -18.42
C HIS A 18 7.51 9.30 -18.13
N TYR A 19 7.38 8.00 -17.85
CA TYR A 19 6.08 7.39 -17.58
C TYR A 19 5.46 7.84 -16.25
N ILE A 20 6.26 8.27 -15.25
CA ILE A 20 5.71 8.95 -14.07
C ILE A 20 4.99 10.23 -14.50
N ALA A 21 5.61 11.04 -15.38
CA ALA A 21 5.03 12.28 -15.86
C ALA A 21 3.73 12.05 -16.67
N GLU A 22 3.67 10.98 -17.47
CA GLU A 22 2.48 10.59 -18.22
C GLU A 22 1.35 10.10 -17.31
N ILE A 23 1.64 9.14 -16.41
CA ILE A 23 0.63 8.54 -15.52
C ILE A 23 0.09 9.58 -14.52
N SER A 24 0.93 10.51 -14.04
CA SER A 24 0.53 11.59 -13.13
C SER A 24 -0.37 12.66 -13.78
N GLN A 25 -0.64 12.58 -15.08
CA GLN A 25 -1.64 13.44 -15.71
C GLN A 25 -3.08 13.05 -15.37
N PHE A 26 -3.31 11.79 -15.00
CA PHE A 26 -4.63 11.23 -14.74
C PHE A 26 -5.05 11.39 -13.27
N HIS A 27 -6.32 11.72 -13.03
CA HIS A 27 -6.95 11.69 -11.71
C HIS A 27 -7.52 10.28 -11.41
N ARG A 28 -6.60 9.37 -11.09
CA ARG A 28 -6.79 7.90 -10.99
C ARG A 28 -7.47 7.41 -9.70
N ILE A 29 -8.46 8.12 -9.15
CA ILE A 29 -9.15 7.66 -7.91
C ILE A 29 -9.96 6.38 -8.16
N GLN A 30 -10.05 5.48 -7.18
CA GLN A 30 -10.92 4.30 -7.23
C GLN A 30 -12.37 4.70 -7.52
N GLY A 31 -12.96 4.10 -8.55
CA GLY A 31 -14.32 4.43 -9.00
C GLY A 31 -14.45 5.62 -9.95
N SER A 32 -13.34 6.28 -10.31
CA SER A 32 -13.34 7.39 -11.29
C SER A 32 -13.13 6.90 -12.74
N LYS A 33 -13.56 7.72 -13.70
CA LYS A 33 -13.41 7.45 -15.14
C LYS A 33 -11.97 7.41 -15.65
N GLU A 34 -11.07 8.19 -15.04
CA GLU A 34 -9.67 8.33 -15.50
C GLU A 34 -8.78 7.16 -15.05
N LEU A 35 -9.21 6.38 -14.05
CA LEU A 35 -8.49 5.19 -13.61
C LEU A 35 -8.43 4.10 -14.71
N PRO A 36 -9.56 3.67 -15.34
CA PRO A 36 -9.52 2.81 -16.51
C PRO A 36 -8.75 3.41 -17.71
N GLU A 37 -8.75 4.72 -17.88
CA GLU A 37 -7.99 5.39 -18.95
C GLU A 37 -6.47 5.26 -18.74
N ALA A 38 -5.99 5.47 -17.51
CA ALA A 38 -4.59 5.28 -17.16
C ALA A 38 -4.13 3.82 -17.36
N VAL A 39 -5.00 2.83 -17.08
CA VAL A 39 -4.68 1.42 -17.35
C VAL A 39 -4.65 1.12 -18.85
N ARG A 40 -5.57 1.67 -19.64
CA ARG A 40 -5.56 1.51 -21.10
C ARG A 40 -4.30 2.11 -21.73
N PHE A 41 -3.82 3.25 -21.22
CA PHE A 41 -2.53 3.81 -21.63
C PHE A 41 -1.38 2.81 -21.45
N ILE A 42 -1.28 2.16 -20.28
CA ILE A 42 -0.25 1.15 -20.03
C ILE A 42 -0.41 -0.05 -20.96
N LEU A 43 -1.65 -0.53 -21.16
CA LEU A 43 -1.94 -1.63 -22.08
C LEU A 43 -1.48 -1.32 -23.51
N GLU A 44 -1.67 -0.09 -23.99
CA GLU A 44 -1.21 0.35 -25.31
C GLU A 44 0.33 0.35 -25.41
N GLU A 45 1.03 0.85 -24.39
CA GLU A 45 2.50 0.83 -24.33
C GLU A 45 3.06 -0.60 -24.33
N LEU A 46 2.49 -1.50 -23.51
CA LEU A 46 2.87 -2.92 -23.50
C LEU A 46 2.67 -3.56 -24.88
N ARG A 47 1.55 -3.25 -25.56
CA ARG A 47 1.26 -3.74 -26.92
C ARG A 47 2.29 -3.23 -27.93
N ILE A 48 2.68 -1.96 -27.86
CA ILE A 48 3.73 -1.39 -28.73
C ILE A 48 5.06 -2.12 -28.53
N TRP A 49 5.36 -2.55 -27.30
CA TRP A 49 6.56 -3.34 -26.99
C TRP A 49 6.45 -4.83 -27.35
N GLY A 50 5.28 -5.28 -27.85
CA GLY A 50 5.02 -6.68 -28.17
C GLY A 50 4.76 -7.57 -26.96
N ILE A 51 4.44 -6.98 -25.81
CA ILE A 51 4.09 -7.70 -24.58
C ILE A 51 2.58 -7.92 -24.56
N GLY A 52 2.15 -9.19 -24.58
CA GLY A 52 0.75 -9.56 -24.41
C GLY A 52 0.29 -9.33 -22.97
N ALA A 53 -0.85 -8.66 -22.80
CA ALA A 53 -1.45 -8.41 -21.50
C ALA A 53 -2.97 -8.63 -21.55
N ASN A 54 -3.52 -9.14 -20.45
CA ASN A 54 -4.94 -9.31 -20.21
C ASN A 54 -5.44 -8.17 -19.33
N LEU A 55 -6.53 -7.53 -19.74
CA LEU A 55 -7.26 -6.56 -18.93
C LEU A 55 -8.50 -7.26 -18.37
N TYR A 56 -8.50 -7.54 -17.07
CA TYR A 56 -9.70 -7.98 -16.36
C TYR A 56 -10.47 -6.76 -15.86
N GLU A 57 -11.78 -6.77 -16.06
CA GLU A 57 -12.66 -5.66 -15.70
C GLU A 57 -13.63 -6.10 -14.60
N GLU A 58 -13.32 -5.69 -13.38
CA GLU A 58 -14.18 -5.79 -12.21
C GLU A 58 -14.99 -4.50 -12.06
N THR A 59 -15.70 -4.29 -10.94
CA THR A 59 -16.67 -3.20 -10.81
C THR A 59 -16.54 -2.42 -9.50
N TYR A 60 -16.59 -1.09 -9.62
CA TYR A 60 -16.92 -0.16 -8.55
C TYR A 60 -18.41 0.20 -8.65
N ASP A 61 -19.24 -0.29 -7.74
CA ASP A 61 -20.69 -0.03 -7.68
C ASP A 61 -21.16 0.33 -6.26
N GLY A 62 -20.22 0.46 -5.31
CA GLY A 62 -20.52 0.68 -3.90
C GLY A 62 -21.07 -0.54 -3.16
N LYS A 63 -21.11 -1.73 -3.79
CA LYS A 63 -21.79 -2.93 -3.27
C LYS A 63 -20.95 -4.20 -3.37
N SER A 64 -20.23 -4.37 -4.47
CA SER A 64 -19.40 -5.53 -4.79
C SER A 64 -18.36 -5.72 -3.70
N LEU A 65 -18.28 -6.94 -3.18
CA LEU A 65 -17.33 -7.36 -2.16
C LEU A 65 -16.18 -8.10 -2.86
N TYR A 66 -14.95 -7.70 -2.55
CA TYR A 66 -13.72 -8.35 -2.98
C TYR A 66 -12.98 -8.84 -1.75
N LEU A 67 -13.13 -10.14 -1.45
CA LEU A 67 -12.74 -10.74 -0.17
C LEU A 67 -13.33 -9.98 1.02
N THR A 68 -12.55 -9.12 1.67
CA THR A 68 -12.97 -8.36 2.86
C THR A 68 -13.28 -6.88 2.59
N LEU A 69 -13.14 -6.41 1.34
CA LEU A 69 -13.35 -5.01 1.00
C LEU A 69 -14.55 -4.81 0.08
N LYS A 70 -15.54 -4.08 0.58
CA LYS A 70 -16.66 -3.58 -0.22
C LYS A 70 -16.19 -2.40 -1.06
N SER A 71 -16.36 -2.47 -2.37
CA SER A 71 -15.91 -1.47 -3.32
C SER A 71 -16.53 -0.10 -3.02
N PRO A 72 -15.80 1.02 -3.20
CA PRO A 72 -16.40 2.35 -3.15
C PRO A 72 -17.36 2.57 -4.31
N ILE A 73 -18.19 3.61 -4.18
CA ILE A 73 -19.08 4.08 -5.25
C ILE A 73 -18.30 4.49 -6.50
N ALA A 74 -18.94 4.34 -7.67
CA ALA A 74 -18.49 4.98 -8.90
C ALA A 74 -18.69 6.49 -8.79
N TRP A 75 -17.62 7.26 -8.94
CA TRP A 75 -17.59 8.67 -8.58
C TRP A 75 -16.66 9.46 -9.50
N ASP A 76 -17.21 10.49 -10.12
CA ASP A 76 -16.47 11.43 -10.96
C ASP A 76 -16.56 12.85 -10.39
N LEU A 77 -15.42 13.51 -10.33
CA LEU A 77 -15.32 14.92 -9.96
C LEU A 77 -15.61 15.80 -11.18
N VAL A 78 -16.54 16.75 -11.05
CA VAL A 78 -16.81 17.77 -12.07
C VAL A 78 -16.20 19.10 -11.66
N HIS A 79 -16.57 19.59 -10.48
CA HIS A 79 -16.08 20.86 -9.95
C HIS A 79 -16.10 20.89 -8.42
N GLY A 80 -15.22 21.70 -7.84
CA GLY A 80 -15.23 21.98 -6.41
C GLY A 80 -14.64 23.34 -6.12
N LYS A 81 -15.22 24.02 -5.14
CA LYS A 81 -14.82 25.35 -4.68
C LYS A 81 -15.04 25.47 -3.18
N VAL A 82 -14.09 26.10 -2.49
CA VAL A 82 -14.23 26.54 -1.11
C VAL A 82 -13.71 27.97 -0.95
N GLU A 83 -14.54 28.83 -0.36
CA GLU A 83 -14.24 30.22 -0.04
C GLU A 83 -14.26 30.42 1.47
N VAL A 84 -13.13 30.84 2.06
CA VAL A 84 -13.00 31.03 3.51
C VAL A 84 -11.85 32.00 3.81
N LEU A 85 -12.06 32.92 4.77
CA LEU A 85 -11.07 33.96 5.14
C LEU A 85 -10.52 34.76 3.94
N GLY A 86 -11.37 35.06 2.95
CA GLY A 86 -10.99 35.79 1.74
C GLY A 86 -10.11 34.99 0.76
N LYS A 87 -9.86 33.70 1.01
CA LYS A 87 -9.20 32.78 0.08
C LYS A 87 -10.23 31.97 -0.68
N THR A 88 -9.95 31.70 -1.96
CA THR A 88 -10.73 30.79 -2.80
C THR A 88 -9.83 29.65 -3.26
N LEU A 89 -10.22 28.41 -2.98
CA LEU A 89 -9.58 27.21 -3.52
C LEU A 89 -10.55 26.52 -4.47
N THR A 90 -10.06 26.03 -5.61
CA THR A 90 -10.89 25.33 -6.59
C THR A 90 -10.18 24.10 -7.13
N THR A 91 -10.93 23.20 -7.75
CA THR A 91 -10.40 22.02 -8.43
C THR A 91 -9.49 22.34 -9.61
N ALA A 92 -9.50 23.57 -10.12
CA ALA A 92 -8.53 24.04 -11.11
C ALA A 92 -7.11 24.20 -10.53
N LEU A 93 -6.97 24.41 -9.22
CA LEU A 93 -5.68 24.38 -8.53
C LEU A 93 -5.25 22.95 -8.24
N SER A 94 -6.16 22.15 -7.67
CA SER A 94 -5.94 20.73 -7.40
C SER A 94 -7.28 20.03 -7.22
N PRO A 95 -7.48 18.84 -7.82
CA PRO A 95 -8.70 18.07 -7.59
C PRO A 95 -8.87 17.65 -6.13
N LEU A 96 -7.80 17.66 -5.34
CA LEU A 96 -7.80 17.33 -3.91
C LEU A 96 -8.58 18.32 -3.04
N VAL A 97 -8.99 19.47 -3.59
CA VAL A 97 -9.90 20.38 -2.88
C VAL A 97 -11.21 19.67 -2.52
N VAL A 98 -11.65 18.70 -3.31
CA VAL A 98 -12.82 17.85 -2.99
C VAL A 98 -12.34 16.55 -2.37
N MET A 99 -12.94 16.17 -1.25
CA MET A 99 -12.66 14.87 -0.64
C MET A 99 -13.16 13.75 -1.56
N ALA A 100 -12.34 12.71 -1.76
CA ALA A 100 -12.73 11.63 -2.67
C ALA A 100 -14.02 10.96 -2.21
N HIS A 101 -14.92 10.72 -3.16
CA HIS A 101 -16.27 10.20 -2.93
C HIS A 101 -17.22 11.17 -2.20
N SER A 102 -16.93 12.48 -2.15
CA SER A 102 -17.88 13.49 -1.66
C SER A 102 -19.16 13.54 -2.50
N PRO A 103 -20.36 13.58 -1.88
CA PRO A 103 -21.59 13.95 -2.56
C PRO A 103 -21.52 15.37 -3.14
N SER A 104 -22.39 15.64 -4.12
CA SER A 104 -22.62 17.00 -4.62
C SER A 104 -23.39 17.83 -3.61
N GLY A 105 -23.21 19.15 -3.65
CA GLY A 105 -23.99 20.08 -2.86
C GLY A 105 -23.36 21.45 -2.73
N SER A 106 -24.10 22.38 -2.14
CA SER A 106 -23.63 23.72 -1.79
C SER A 106 -23.91 23.99 -0.31
N ALA A 107 -22.96 24.61 0.37
CA ALA A 107 -23.10 25.00 1.76
C ALA A 107 -22.57 26.41 1.98
N GLU A 108 -23.25 27.19 2.82
CA GLU A 108 -22.76 28.48 3.30
C GLU A 108 -23.13 28.62 4.77
N GLY A 109 -22.18 29.02 5.60
CA GLY A 109 -22.43 29.18 7.03
C GLY A 109 -21.18 29.39 7.86
N GLU A 110 -21.40 29.51 9.17
CA GLU A 110 -20.32 29.58 10.14
C GLU A 110 -19.56 28.26 10.24
N VAL A 111 -18.25 28.33 10.42
CA VAL A 111 -17.36 27.19 10.62
C VAL A 111 -17.25 26.87 12.10
N VAL A 112 -17.36 25.59 12.45
CA VAL A 112 -17.06 25.06 13.79
C VAL A 112 -15.92 24.05 13.69
N HIS A 113 -14.90 24.19 14.53
CA HIS A 113 -13.84 23.20 14.65
C HIS A 113 -14.25 22.14 15.68
N VAL A 114 -14.22 20.87 15.29
CA VAL A 114 -14.51 19.74 16.18
C VAL A 114 -13.21 19.05 16.56
N ALA A 115 -12.81 19.22 17.83
CA ALA A 115 -11.62 18.58 18.40
C ALA A 115 -11.97 17.64 19.55
N ARG A 116 -13.13 17.86 20.19
CA ARG A 116 -13.63 17.12 21.35
C ARG A 116 -15.11 16.78 21.17
N GLU A 117 -15.60 15.88 22.02
CA GLU A 117 -16.98 15.43 22.04
C GLU A 117 -18.00 16.58 22.20
N GLU A 118 -17.68 17.52 23.08
CA GLU A 118 -18.50 18.70 23.41
C GLU A 118 -18.66 19.67 22.22
N ASP A 119 -17.72 19.67 21.27
CA ASP A 119 -17.76 20.60 20.13
C ASP A 119 -18.91 20.27 19.16
N TRP A 120 -19.37 19.02 19.15
CA TRP A 120 -20.43 18.55 18.25
C TRP A 120 -21.79 19.19 18.53
N GLU A 121 -22.04 19.69 19.74
CA GLU A 121 -23.28 20.41 20.08
C GLU A 121 -23.49 21.65 19.20
N LYS A 122 -22.40 22.20 18.66
CA LYS A 122 -22.39 23.42 17.83
C LYS A 122 -22.46 23.12 16.33
N ALA A 123 -22.54 21.85 15.91
CA ALA A 123 -22.44 21.46 14.50
C ALA A 123 -23.70 21.74 13.67
N ARG A 124 -24.87 21.76 14.29
CA ARG A 124 -26.16 21.91 13.61
C ARG A 124 -26.21 23.22 12.80
N GLY A 125 -26.52 23.12 11.51
CA GLY A 125 -26.63 24.28 10.62
C GLY A 125 -25.30 24.94 10.25
N ARG A 126 -24.16 24.34 10.63
CA ARG A 126 -22.81 24.90 10.44
C ARG A 126 -21.95 24.03 9.53
N ILE A 127 -20.80 24.58 9.12
CA ILE A 127 -19.77 23.85 8.39
C ILE A 127 -18.77 23.28 9.41
N VAL A 128 -18.61 21.97 9.43
CA VAL A 128 -17.70 21.29 10.38
C VAL A 128 -16.29 21.27 9.81
N LEU A 129 -15.29 21.67 10.61
CA LEU A 129 -13.87 21.52 10.33
C LEU A 129 -13.27 20.41 11.19
N ALA A 130 -12.68 19.38 10.58
CA ALA A 130 -12.09 18.24 11.28
C ALA A 130 -10.66 17.91 10.79
N GLY A 131 -9.78 17.51 11.72
CA GLY A 131 -8.37 17.20 11.43
C GLY A 131 -7.99 15.72 11.44
N ARG A 132 -8.90 14.83 11.85
CA ARG A 132 -8.64 13.40 12.05
C ARG A 132 -9.92 12.58 11.93
N GLU A 133 -9.77 11.26 11.79
CA GLU A 133 -10.87 10.30 11.70
C GLU A 133 -11.96 10.73 10.69
N TRP A 134 -11.52 11.25 9.53
CA TRP A 134 -12.35 12.08 8.65
C TRP A 134 -13.68 11.42 8.25
N ARG A 135 -13.70 10.12 7.97
CA ARG A 135 -14.94 9.40 7.64
C ARG A 135 -15.91 9.34 8.84
N LYS A 136 -15.41 9.04 10.04
CA LYS A 136 -16.24 9.00 11.27
C LYS A 136 -16.75 10.41 11.62
N ALA A 137 -15.89 11.41 11.53
CA ALA A 137 -16.27 12.82 11.71
C ALA A 137 -17.30 13.26 10.65
N TYR A 138 -17.16 12.82 9.40
CA TYR A 138 -18.10 13.14 8.33
C TYR A 138 -19.47 12.47 8.55
N LEU A 139 -19.52 11.20 8.95
CA LEU A 139 -20.76 10.53 9.37
C LEU A 139 -21.47 11.34 10.46
N ARG A 140 -20.74 11.65 11.53
CA ARG A 140 -21.28 12.40 12.66
C ARG A 140 -21.73 13.82 12.30
N ALA A 141 -21.04 14.49 11.38
CA ALA A 141 -21.45 15.79 10.88
C ALA A 141 -22.83 15.72 10.19
N ASN A 142 -23.08 14.68 9.39
CA ASN A 142 -24.39 14.46 8.79
C ASN A 142 -25.47 14.20 9.85
N GLU A 143 -25.19 13.34 10.84
CA GLU A 143 -26.13 13.02 11.93
C GLU A 143 -26.50 14.24 12.79
N MET A 144 -25.52 15.11 13.07
CA MET A 144 -25.72 16.34 13.85
C MET A 144 -26.38 17.48 13.05
N GLY A 145 -26.64 17.27 11.75
CA GLY A 145 -27.28 18.25 10.88
C GLY A 145 -26.36 19.42 10.50
N ALA A 146 -25.06 19.17 10.35
CA ALA A 146 -24.15 20.10 9.67
C ALA A 146 -24.61 20.32 8.22
N VAL A 147 -24.22 21.43 7.62
CA VAL A 147 -24.56 21.76 6.22
C VAL A 147 -23.41 21.52 5.25
N GLY A 148 -22.17 21.42 5.74
CA GLY A 148 -20.98 21.16 4.95
C GLY A 148 -19.83 20.66 5.81
N PHE A 149 -18.82 20.09 5.17
CA PHE A 149 -17.67 19.50 5.84
C PHE A 149 -16.36 19.97 5.23
N MET A 150 -15.43 20.37 6.08
CA MET A 150 -14.06 20.75 5.75
C MET A 150 -13.11 19.85 6.50
N ALA A 151 -12.11 19.33 5.82
CA ALA A 151 -11.07 18.51 6.41
C ALA A 151 -9.69 19.13 6.22
N TYR A 152 -8.80 18.89 7.16
CA TYR A 152 -7.37 19.14 7.00
C TYR A 152 -6.57 17.96 7.52
N ARG A 153 -5.29 17.91 7.16
CA ARG A 153 -4.33 16.92 7.63
C ARG A 153 -3.12 17.63 8.22
N GLU A 154 -2.74 17.25 9.43
CA GLU A 154 -1.51 17.74 10.05
C GLU A 154 -0.28 17.31 9.23
N SER A 155 0.79 18.12 9.27
CA SER A 155 2.05 17.91 8.56
C SER A 155 2.01 18.06 7.03
N THR A 156 0.94 18.63 6.48
CA THR A 156 0.82 18.93 5.03
C THR A 156 1.14 20.38 4.68
N GLY A 157 1.17 21.29 5.67
CA GLY A 157 1.56 22.68 5.46
C GLY A 157 0.61 23.42 4.51
N GLU A 158 1.15 23.95 3.42
CA GLU A 158 0.40 24.70 2.40
C GLU A 158 -0.24 23.78 1.33
N GLU A 159 0.09 22.48 1.33
CA GLU A 159 -0.47 21.53 0.36
C GLU A 159 -1.91 21.16 0.73
N VAL A 160 -2.74 20.95 -0.29
CA VAL A 160 -4.10 20.41 -0.12
C VAL A 160 -3.98 18.91 0.12
N PRO A 161 -4.47 18.36 1.25
CA PRO A 161 -4.33 16.95 1.54
C PRO A 161 -5.29 16.10 0.71
N TYR A 162 -4.83 14.93 0.27
CA TYR A 162 -5.71 13.88 -0.22
C TYR A 162 -6.39 13.19 0.96
N ILE A 163 -7.73 13.27 0.98
CA ILE A 163 -8.57 12.61 1.98
C ILE A 163 -9.73 11.95 1.25
N GLY A 164 -9.84 10.63 1.38
CA GLY A 164 -10.96 9.86 0.83
C GLY A 164 -11.99 9.48 1.89
N LEU A 165 -13.26 9.58 1.52
CA LEU A 165 -14.37 9.06 2.33
C LEU A 165 -14.62 7.57 2.07
N PHE A 166 -14.29 7.09 0.86
CA PHE A 166 -14.45 5.70 0.41
C PHE A 166 -15.87 5.16 0.69
N LEU A 167 -16.88 6.01 0.37
CA LEU A 167 -18.29 5.71 0.60
C LEU A 167 -18.74 4.49 -0.22
N THR A 168 -19.53 3.62 0.39
CA THR A 168 -20.31 2.59 -0.30
C THR A 168 -21.69 3.10 -0.69
N LYS A 169 -22.45 2.28 -1.42
CA LYS A 169 -23.82 2.60 -1.81
C LYS A 169 -24.72 2.81 -0.59
N ASP A 170 -24.57 1.98 0.44
CA ASP A 170 -25.31 2.10 1.70
C ASP A 170 -24.97 3.40 2.44
N ASP A 171 -23.75 3.92 2.28
CA ASP A 171 -23.34 5.16 2.94
C ASP A 171 -24.07 6.40 2.40
N LEU A 172 -24.58 6.34 1.16
CA LEU A 172 -25.31 7.43 0.54
C LEU A 172 -26.67 7.71 1.22
N GLU A 173 -27.16 6.80 2.07
CA GLU A 173 -28.38 7.04 2.85
C GLU A 173 -28.20 8.18 3.86
N TRP A 174 -26.99 8.30 4.43
CA TRP A 174 -26.64 9.30 5.43
C TRP A 174 -25.67 10.37 4.91
N ALA A 175 -24.81 10.06 3.94
CA ALA A 175 -23.83 10.98 3.39
C ALA A 175 -24.47 11.97 2.40
N ARG A 176 -24.83 13.17 2.88
CA ARG A 176 -25.64 14.14 2.11
C ARG A 176 -25.01 15.52 1.93
N ILE A 177 -23.96 15.84 2.68
CA ILE A 177 -23.36 17.18 2.68
C ILE A 177 -22.08 17.24 1.83
N PRO A 178 -21.76 18.37 1.19
CA PRO A 178 -20.52 18.50 0.43
C PRO A 178 -19.30 18.50 1.37
N ALA A 179 -18.24 17.79 0.97
CA ALA A 179 -17.02 17.63 1.75
C ALA A 179 -15.77 18.08 0.96
N VAL A 180 -15.00 19.00 1.54
CA VAL A 180 -13.80 19.58 0.93
C VAL A 180 -12.58 19.45 1.84
N ALA A 181 -11.38 19.45 1.26
CA ALA A 181 -10.13 19.52 2.00
C ALA A 181 -9.49 20.90 1.86
N VAL A 182 -8.85 21.37 2.92
CA VAL A 182 -8.10 22.63 2.95
C VAL A 182 -6.67 22.41 3.47
N PRO A 183 -5.70 23.25 3.04
CA PRO A 183 -4.35 23.23 3.58
C PRO A 183 -4.33 23.37 5.10
N GLU A 184 -3.37 22.71 5.74
CA GLU A 184 -3.18 22.77 7.19
C GLU A 184 -2.99 24.21 7.69
N THR A 185 -2.23 25.03 6.95
CA THR A 185 -1.98 26.43 7.31
C THR A 185 -3.24 27.28 7.28
N LEU A 186 -4.18 26.98 6.36
CA LEU A 186 -5.49 27.63 6.31
C LEU A 186 -6.36 27.17 7.47
N ALA A 187 -6.42 25.85 7.74
CA ALA A 187 -7.14 25.32 8.88
C ALA A 187 -6.65 25.91 10.21
N ARG A 188 -5.32 26.02 10.42
CA ARG A 188 -4.74 26.66 11.62
C ARG A 188 -5.14 28.11 11.77
N LYS A 189 -5.28 28.87 10.67
CA LYS A 189 -5.78 30.26 10.70
C LYS A 189 -7.26 30.32 11.12
N ILE A 190 -8.08 29.41 10.60
CA ILE A 190 -9.49 29.28 10.98
C ILE A 190 -9.59 28.97 12.47
N ILE A 191 -8.88 27.93 12.94
CA ILE A 191 -8.85 27.51 14.34
C ILE A 191 -8.38 28.64 15.26
N GLY A 192 -7.33 29.37 14.87
CA GLY A 192 -6.83 30.51 15.64
C GLY A 192 -7.91 31.58 15.87
N LYS A 193 -8.66 31.96 14.82
CA LYS A 193 -9.76 32.92 14.92
C LYS A 193 -10.91 32.42 15.80
N LEU A 194 -11.32 31.16 15.62
CA LEU A 194 -12.37 30.54 16.44
C LEU A 194 -11.98 30.51 17.93
N ASN A 195 -10.72 30.19 18.23
CA ASN A 195 -10.21 30.20 19.61
C ASN A 195 -10.14 31.62 20.22
N SER A 196 -10.06 32.66 19.41
CA SER A 196 -10.15 34.07 19.85
C SER A 196 -11.59 34.58 19.99
N GLY A 197 -12.60 33.73 19.78
CA GLY A 197 -14.02 34.09 19.86
C GLY A 197 -14.54 34.82 18.61
N GLU A 198 -13.75 34.90 17.54
CA GLU A 198 -14.22 35.43 16.26
C GLU A 198 -15.04 34.37 15.51
N SER A 199 -16.07 34.80 14.76
CA SER A 199 -16.76 33.92 13.81
C SER A 199 -16.01 33.85 12.48
N VAL A 200 -16.03 32.67 11.86
CA VAL A 200 -15.50 32.44 10.52
C VAL A 200 -16.63 31.86 9.68
N SER A 201 -16.89 32.45 8.51
CA SER A 201 -17.84 31.91 7.54
C SER A 201 -17.11 31.30 6.35
N ALA A 202 -17.69 30.25 5.78
CA ALA A 202 -17.21 29.61 4.56
C ALA A 202 -18.36 29.36 3.59
N ARG A 203 -18.03 29.29 2.30
CA ARG A 203 -18.91 28.81 1.24
C ARG A 203 -18.25 27.63 0.52
N ILE A 204 -19.00 26.56 0.30
CA ILE A 204 -18.58 25.33 -0.37
C ILE A 204 -19.52 25.07 -1.54
N GLU A 205 -18.96 24.71 -2.68
CA GLU A 205 -19.69 24.20 -3.85
C GLU A 205 -18.97 22.95 -4.34
N VAL A 206 -19.67 21.82 -4.44
CA VAL A 206 -19.16 20.55 -4.94
C VAL A 206 -20.12 20.00 -5.98
N GLU A 207 -19.59 19.69 -7.16
CA GLU A 207 -20.31 19.04 -8.25
C GLU A 207 -19.58 17.75 -8.62
N THR A 208 -20.29 16.63 -8.49
CA THR A 208 -19.80 15.26 -8.69
C THR A 208 -20.89 14.43 -9.36
N VAL A 209 -20.48 13.41 -10.10
CA VAL A 209 -21.39 12.42 -10.68
C VAL A 209 -21.17 11.09 -9.97
N ILE A 210 -22.21 10.60 -9.30
CA ILE A 210 -22.23 9.24 -8.74
C ILE A 210 -22.91 8.33 -9.75
N ASN A 211 -22.12 7.50 -10.43
CA ASN A 211 -22.64 6.57 -11.44
C ASN A 211 -23.16 5.28 -10.77
N GLU A 212 -23.95 4.50 -11.49
CA GLU A 212 -24.38 3.19 -10.99
C GLU A 212 -23.20 2.20 -10.87
N ARG A 213 -22.25 2.30 -11.80
CA ARG A 213 -21.06 1.46 -11.87
C ARG A 213 -19.92 2.18 -12.60
N GLN A 214 -18.69 1.81 -12.25
CA GLN A 214 -17.46 2.11 -12.98
C GLN A 214 -16.58 0.86 -13.02
N VAL A 215 -15.66 0.79 -13.98
CA VAL A 215 -14.71 -0.32 -14.11
C VAL A 215 -13.66 -0.26 -13.00
N LEU A 216 -13.42 -1.40 -12.36
CA LEU A 216 -12.20 -1.67 -11.58
C LEU A 216 -11.24 -2.43 -12.51
N PRO A 217 -10.24 -1.74 -13.10
CA PRO A 217 -9.37 -2.35 -14.10
C PRO A 217 -8.22 -3.13 -13.43
N ILE A 218 -7.94 -4.34 -13.89
CA ILE A 218 -6.78 -5.15 -13.46
C ILE A 218 -6.00 -5.54 -14.71
N LEU A 219 -4.78 -5.02 -14.86
CA LEU A 219 -3.92 -5.32 -16.01
C LEU A 219 -2.86 -6.33 -15.61
N TYR A 220 -2.83 -7.45 -16.33
CA TYR A 220 -1.96 -8.59 -16.03
C TYR A 220 -1.19 -9.04 -17.27
N ALA A 221 0.12 -9.13 -17.18
CA ALA A 221 0.97 -9.62 -18.26
C ALA A 221 1.91 -10.72 -17.77
N GLU A 222 2.23 -11.66 -18.66
CA GLU A 222 3.16 -12.75 -18.40
C GLU A 222 4.29 -12.75 -19.44
N VAL A 223 5.51 -13.04 -18.99
CA VAL A 223 6.67 -13.31 -19.83
C VAL A 223 7.26 -14.64 -19.39
N GLY A 224 7.30 -15.62 -20.30
CA GLY A 224 7.82 -16.94 -20.01
C GLY A 224 6.77 -17.92 -19.51
N LYS A 225 7.16 -18.82 -18.59
CA LYS A 225 6.34 -19.93 -18.11
C LYS A 225 6.33 -19.99 -16.58
N PRO A 226 5.25 -20.47 -15.95
CA PRO A 226 5.19 -20.63 -14.51
C PRO A 226 6.24 -21.65 -14.01
N PRO A 227 6.70 -21.54 -12.74
CA PRO A 227 6.28 -20.53 -11.76
C PRO A 227 6.71 -19.12 -12.17
N PHE A 228 6.20 -18.10 -11.51
CA PHE A 228 6.47 -16.69 -11.80
C PHE A 228 7.03 -15.98 -10.58
N LEU A 229 7.98 -15.07 -10.80
CA LEU A 229 8.19 -13.94 -9.90
C LEU A 229 7.20 -12.85 -10.31
N LEU A 230 6.28 -12.50 -9.40
CA LEU A 230 5.31 -11.44 -9.64
C LEU A 230 5.92 -10.08 -9.28
N LEU A 231 5.81 -9.12 -10.19
CA LEU A 231 6.08 -7.72 -9.93
C LEU A 231 4.75 -6.97 -10.00
N THR A 232 4.43 -6.21 -8.97
CA THR A 232 3.11 -5.57 -8.84
C THR A 232 3.25 -4.12 -8.40
N ALA A 233 2.32 -3.27 -8.81
CA ALA A 233 2.22 -1.88 -8.40
C ALA A 233 0.78 -1.42 -8.48
N HIS A 234 0.35 -0.50 -7.61
CA HIS A 234 -0.97 0.07 -7.75
C HIS A 234 -1.03 1.27 -8.71
N ILE A 235 -2.09 1.29 -9.52
CA ILE A 235 -2.36 2.29 -10.55
C ILE A 235 -3.39 3.35 -10.11
N CYS A 236 -4.00 3.21 -8.93
CA CYS A 236 -4.92 4.22 -8.41
C CYS A 236 -4.22 5.25 -7.52
N HIS A 237 -4.55 6.53 -7.67
CA HIS A 237 -4.28 7.66 -6.75
C HIS A 237 -4.83 8.94 -7.40
N PRO A 238 -5.23 10.00 -6.67
CA PRO A 238 -5.51 11.30 -7.29
C PRO A 238 -4.29 11.94 -7.97
N LYS A 239 -4.56 12.72 -9.02
CA LYS A 239 -3.62 13.67 -9.63
C LYS A 239 -3.11 14.68 -8.60
N PRO A 240 -1.79 14.97 -8.52
CA PRO A 240 -0.72 14.45 -9.38
C PRO A 240 -0.30 13.00 -9.07
N GLY A 241 -0.10 12.62 -7.80
CA GLY A 241 0.21 11.22 -7.44
C GLY A 241 1.49 10.68 -8.10
N ALA A 242 2.52 11.53 -8.19
CA ALA A 242 3.75 11.22 -8.92
C ALA A 242 4.58 10.13 -8.24
N ASN A 243 4.86 10.29 -6.95
CA ASN A 243 5.50 9.22 -6.17
C ASN A 243 4.45 8.16 -5.79
N ASP A 244 3.26 8.56 -5.33
CA ASP A 244 2.17 7.67 -4.92
C ASP A 244 1.04 7.65 -5.97
N ASN A 245 0.95 6.67 -6.86
CA ASN A 245 1.94 5.63 -7.14
C ASN A 245 2.18 5.50 -8.64
N ALA A 246 2.28 6.65 -9.33
CA ALA A 246 2.78 6.66 -10.70
C ALA A 246 4.21 6.10 -10.77
N SER A 247 5.02 6.31 -9.73
CA SER A 247 6.39 5.77 -9.64
C SER A 247 6.48 4.25 -9.73
N GLY A 248 5.69 3.51 -8.93
CA GLY A 248 5.65 2.06 -8.94
C GLY A 248 5.11 1.54 -10.27
N SER A 249 4.02 2.13 -10.75
CA SER A 249 3.41 1.75 -12.03
C SER A 249 4.37 1.96 -13.21
N ALA A 250 5.08 3.08 -13.28
CA ALA A 250 6.06 3.38 -14.31
C ALA A 250 7.32 2.50 -14.22
N MET A 251 7.80 2.22 -13.00
CA MET A 251 8.92 1.31 -12.79
C MET A 251 8.57 -0.10 -13.25
N LEU A 252 7.34 -0.55 -12.97
CA LEU A 252 6.83 -1.85 -13.42
C LEU A 252 6.80 -1.95 -14.96
N MET A 253 6.45 -0.87 -15.66
CA MET A 253 6.47 -0.82 -17.12
C MET A 253 7.88 -1.03 -17.68
N GLU A 254 8.87 -0.29 -17.15
CA GLU A 254 10.27 -0.44 -17.59
C GLU A 254 10.82 -1.83 -17.26
N LEU A 255 10.47 -2.39 -16.11
CA LEU A 255 10.86 -3.76 -15.74
C LEU A 255 10.24 -4.79 -16.70
N ALA A 256 8.95 -4.65 -17.07
CA ALA A 256 8.31 -5.50 -18.07
C ALA A 256 8.98 -5.40 -19.44
N ARG A 257 9.29 -4.17 -19.88
CA ARG A 257 9.99 -3.91 -21.14
C ARG A 257 11.39 -4.53 -21.18
N VAL A 258 12.12 -4.47 -20.08
CA VAL A 258 13.48 -5.02 -20.00
C VAL A 258 13.46 -6.55 -19.87
N LEU A 259 12.66 -7.09 -18.94
CA LEU A 259 12.59 -8.53 -18.70
C LEU A 259 12.03 -9.31 -19.89
N SER A 260 11.05 -8.76 -20.62
CA SER A 260 10.55 -9.38 -21.87
C SER A 260 11.63 -9.55 -22.94
N ARG A 261 12.63 -8.66 -22.98
CA ARG A 261 13.75 -8.72 -23.93
C ARG A 261 14.89 -9.63 -23.45
N LEU A 262 15.09 -9.71 -22.13
CA LEU A 262 16.14 -10.52 -21.53
C LEU A 262 15.74 -11.99 -21.36
N TYR A 263 14.44 -12.27 -21.27
CA TYR A 263 13.93 -13.61 -21.05
C TYR A 263 14.29 -14.57 -22.19
N ASP A 264 14.67 -15.78 -21.82
CA ASP A 264 14.80 -16.93 -22.70
C ASP A 264 14.42 -18.22 -21.95
N ASP A 265 14.23 -19.34 -22.67
CA ASP A 265 13.82 -20.63 -22.09
C ASP A 265 14.86 -21.24 -21.10
N SER A 266 16.05 -20.66 -20.93
CA SER A 266 17.03 -21.09 -19.92
C SER A 266 16.75 -20.54 -18.52
N PHE A 267 15.86 -19.54 -18.42
CA PHE A 267 15.43 -19.00 -17.12
C PHE A 267 14.65 -20.06 -16.36
N ARG A 268 14.94 -20.21 -15.06
CA ARG A 268 14.30 -21.21 -14.20
C ARG A 268 12.78 -21.02 -14.08
N PHE A 269 12.31 -19.79 -14.26
CA PHE A 269 10.92 -19.38 -14.12
C PHE A 269 10.66 -18.08 -14.91
N GLY A 270 9.39 -17.76 -15.17
CA GLY A 270 8.97 -16.54 -15.87
C GLY A 270 8.74 -15.35 -14.94
N PHE A 271 8.23 -14.26 -15.53
CA PHE A 271 7.83 -13.05 -14.82
C PHE A 271 6.36 -12.73 -15.07
N ALA A 272 5.65 -12.32 -14.02
CA ALA A 272 4.30 -11.79 -14.13
C ALA A 272 4.30 -10.32 -13.69
N PHE A 273 3.48 -9.51 -14.34
CA PHE A 273 3.37 -8.06 -14.10
C PHE A 273 1.92 -7.71 -13.84
N LEU A 274 1.64 -7.04 -12.71
CA LEU A 274 0.28 -6.75 -12.27
C LEU A 274 0.13 -5.26 -11.91
N TRP A 275 -0.78 -4.58 -12.60
CA TRP A 275 -1.25 -3.24 -12.23
C TRP A 275 -2.68 -3.33 -11.72
N VAL A 276 -2.90 -2.85 -10.50
CA VAL A 276 -4.16 -3.01 -9.77
C VAL A 276 -4.54 -1.72 -9.04
N PRO A 277 -5.82 -1.46 -8.78
CA PRO A 277 -6.20 -0.52 -7.75
C PRO A 277 -5.84 -1.10 -6.38
N GLU A 278 -5.12 -0.33 -5.57
CA GLU A 278 -4.59 -0.74 -4.26
C GLU A 278 -5.65 -1.43 -3.40
N TYR A 279 -5.31 -2.58 -2.83
CA TYR A 279 -6.11 -3.55 -2.08
C TYR A 279 -7.35 -4.10 -2.78
N TYR A 280 -8.21 -3.26 -3.36
CA TYR A 280 -9.45 -3.70 -4.02
C TYR A 280 -9.14 -4.58 -5.23
N GLY A 281 -8.24 -4.14 -6.10
CA GLY A 281 -7.82 -4.87 -7.28
C GLY A 281 -7.01 -6.11 -6.94
N THR A 282 -6.13 -6.04 -5.94
CA THR A 282 -5.36 -7.20 -5.50
C THR A 282 -6.25 -8.28 -4.90
N GLN A 283 -7.22 -7.92 -4.06
CA GLN A 283 -8.16 -8.89 -3.51
C GLN A 283 -9.09 -9.45 -4.59
N ALA A 284 -9.55 -8.63 -5.54
CA ALA A 284 -10.33 -9.11 -6.67
C ALA A 284 -9.53 -10.06 -7.57
N PHE A 285 -8.26 -9.75 -7.83
CA PHE A 285 -7.34 -10.61 -8.58
C PHE A 285 -7.13 -11.96 -7.89
N ILE A 286 -6.86 -11.94 -6.58
CA ILE A 286 -6.67 -13.14 -5.77
C ILE A 286 -7.94 -14.00 -5.71
N GLU A 287 -9.11 -13.37 -5.61
CA GLU A 287 -10.39 -14.09 -5.53
C GLU A 287 -10.79 -14.75 -6.86
N ARG A 288 -10.53 -14.08 -8.00
CA ARG A 288 -11.21 -14.42 -9.27
C ARG A 288 -10.31 -14.86 -10.40
N HIS A 289 -9.04 -14.43 -10.39
CA HIS A 289 -8.17 -14.50 -11.58
C HIS A 289 -6.87 -15.27 -11.35
N VAL A 290 -6.52 -15.58 -10.11
CA VAL A 290 -5.21 -16.14 -9.76
C VAL A 290 -5.27 -17.65 -9.52
N GLU A 291 -4.19 -18.33 -9.90
CA GLU A 291 -3.82 -19.64 -9.37
C GLU A 291 -2.55 -19.44 -8.51
N LEU A 292 -2.70 -19.47 -7.18
CA LEU A 292 -1.65 -19.05 -6.24
C LEU A 292 -0.35 -19.86 -6.39
N GLU A 293 -0.46 -21.13 -6.76
CA GLU A 293 0.67 -22.05 -6.93
C GLU A 293 1.59 -21.67 -8.08
N LYS A 294 1.12 -20.82 -9.01
CA LYS A 294 1.95 -20.30 -10.10
C LYS A 294 2.99 -19.29 -9.63
N TYR A 295 2.91 -18.78 -8.40
CA TYR A 295 3.78 -17.71 -7.93
C TYR A 295 4.80 -18.21 -6.92
N TYR A 296 6.07 -17.94 -7.20
CA TYR A 296 7.16 -18.20 -6.27
C TYR A 296 7.17 -17.17 -5.13
N ALA A 297 7.19 -15.90 -5.51
CA ALA A 297 7.29 -14.74 -4.64
C ALA A 297 6.79 -13.51 -5.42
N ALA A 298 6.63 -12.39 -4.72
CA ALA A 298 6.27 -11.13 -5.34
C ALA A 298 7.12 -9.94 -4.84
N ILE A 299 7.21 -8.90 -5.66
CA ILE A 299 7.83 -7.61 -5.32
C ILE A 299 6.78 -6.53 -5.60
N ASN A 300 6.31 -5.87 -4.55
CA ASN A 300 5.38 -4.75 -4.64
C ASN A 300 6.15 -3.44 -4.78
N LEU A 301 5.87 -2.67 -5.83
CA LEU A 301 6.50 -1.40 -6.12
C LEU A 301 5.54 -0.27 -5.73
N ASP A 302 5.82 0.35 -4.60
CA ASP A 302 5.02 1.43 -4.05
C ASP A 302 5.92 2.59 -3.62
N MET A 303 5.59 3.80 -4.08
CA MET A 303 6.36 5.03 -3.84
C MET A 303 7.87 4.81 -4.02
N VAL A 304 8.30 4.37 -5.20
CA VAL A 304 9.69 3.97 -5.49
C VAL A 304 10.55 5.10 -6.08
N ALA A 305 10.12 6.36 -5.95
CA ALA A 305 10.82 7.48 -6.57
C ALA A 305 11.00 8.71 -5.67
N GLY A 306 10.67 8.69 -4.38
CA GLY A 306 10.81 9.86 -3.50
C GLY A 306 12.23 10.43 -3.45
N SER A 307 12.35 11.75 -3.60
CA SER A 307 13.63 12.46 -3.55
C SER A 307 14.15 12.62 -2.10
N PRO A 308 15.43 12.28 -1.83
CA PRO A 308 16.02 12.53 -0.52
C PRO A 308 16.11 14.01 -0.15
N ASP A 309 16.39 14.89 -1.12
CA ASP A 309 16.65 16.32 -0.91
C ASP A 309 15.37 17.16 -0.90
N ARG A 310 14.38 16.82 -1.73
CA ARG A 310 13.14 17.58 -1.88
C ARG A 310 12.01 17.03 -1.02
N ALA A 311 11.84 15.71 -0.99
CA ALA A 311 10.78 15.03 -0.23
C ALA A 311 11.24 14.53 1.14
N GLY A 312 12.56 14.50 1.39
CA GLY A 312 13.14 14.01 2.65
C GLY A 312 13.22 12.48 2.74
N SER A 313 12.97 11.79 1.62
CA SER A 313 12.75 10.36 1.60
C SER A 313 14.00 9.53 1.87
N THR A 314 13.78 8.30 2.32
CA THR A 314 14.80 7.26 2.57
C THR A 314 14.31 5.99 1.89
N ILE A 315 15.22 5.16 1.36
CA ILE A 315 14.82 3.86 0.85
C ILE A 315 14.61 2.93 2.04
N MET A 316 13.41 2.40 2.13
CA MET A 316 12.99 1.40 3.09
C MET A 316 12.69 0.10 2.34
N LEU A 317 13.22 -1.02 2.83
CA LEU A 317 12.82 -2.35 2.36
C LEU A 317 11.95 -3.00 3.44
N VAL A 318 10.69 -3.25 3.13
CA VAL A 318 9.82 -4.11 3.94
C VAL A 318 10.10 -5.57 3.55
N ARG A 319 10.60 -6.35 4.52
CA ARG A 319 10.86 -7.79 4.34
C ARG A 319 9.58 -8.60 4.44
N THR A 320 9.63 -9.84 3.97
CA THR A 320 8.62 -10.86 4.26
C THR A 320 8.56 -11.14 5.78
N PRO A 321 7.38 -11.41 6.35
CA PRO A 321 7.27 -11.83 7.75
C PRO A 321 7.87 -13.22 7.96
N ALA A 322 8.12 -13.62 9.22
CA ALA A 322 8.68 -14.94 9.54
C ALA A 322 7.79 -16.08 9.03
N SER A 323 6.45 -15.96 9.15
CA SER A 323 5.49 -16.93 8.60
C SER A 323 5.61 -17.13 7.08
N ARG A 324 6.22 -16.17 6.36
CA ARG A 324 6.45 -16.20 4.91
C ARG A 324 7.92 -16.05 4.55
N PHE A 325 8.86 -16.32 5.46
CA PHE A 325 10.30 -16.11 5.25
C PHE A 325 10.75 -16.55 3.85
N SER A 326 11.46 -15.69 3.14
CA SER A 326 11.95 -15.95 1.78
C SER A 326 13.31 -15.29 1.54
N VAL A 327 14.16 -15.94 0.75
CA VAL A 327 15.45 -15.38 0.30
C VAL A 327 15.28 -14.17 -0.61
N VAL A 328 14.08 -13.92 -1.17
CA VAL A 328 13.80 -12.71 -1.98
C VAL A 328 14.10 -11.44 -1.19
N SER A 329 13.79 -11.41 0.11
CA SER A 329 14.12 -10.30 1.02
C SER A 329 15.63 -10.03 1.06
N GLY A 330 16.43 -11.08 1.24
CA GLY A 330 17.88 -10.96 1.31
C GLY A 330 18.51 -10.57 -0.02
N ILE A 331 18.03 -11.14 -1.13
CA ILE A 331 18.55 -10.86 -2.46
C ILE A 331 18.27 -9.41 -2.85
N LEU A 332 17.04 -8.91 -2.59
CA LEU A 332 16.70 -7.52 -2.84
C LEU A 332 17.51 -6.57 -1.96
N GLU A 333 17.65 -6.87 -0.66
CA GLU A 333 18.50 -6.10 0.25
C GLU A 333 19.95 -6.02 -0.25
N TYR A 334 20.52 -7.14 -0.67
CA TYR A 334 21.87 -7.20 -1.21
C TYR A 334 22.03 -6.33 -2.46
N TYR A 335 21.08 -6.37 -3.39
CA TYR A 335 21.18 -5.55 -4.60
C TYR A 335 20.86 -4.08 -4.37
N LEU A 336 20.02 -3.73 -3.38
CA LEU A 336 19.85 -2.35 -2.94
C LEU A 336 21.19 -1.79 -2.43
N ASP A 337 21.88 -2.51 -1.55
CA ASP A 337 23.20 -2.10 -1.04
C ASP A 337 24.22 -1.92 -2.17
N LEU A 338 24.24 -2.86 -3.13
CA LEU A 338 25.18 -2.78 -4.25
C LEU A 338 24.86 -1.66 -5.24
N ALA A 339 23.59 -1.49 -5.62
CA ALA A 339 23.15 -0.44 -6.54
C ALA A 339 23.31 0.95 -5.93
N ASN A 340 23.23 1.05 -4.60
CA ASN A 340 23.42 2.27 -3.84
C ASN A 340 24.90 2.66 -3.65
N GLY A 341 25.86 1.89 -4.15
CA GLY A 341 27.28 2.23 -4.03
C GLY A 341 27.71 3.41 -4.91
N ALA A 342 28.35 4.42 -4.33
CA ALA A 342 29.13 5.44 -5.04
C ALA A 342 30.38 5.86 -4.28
N GLY A 343 31.29 6.52 -5.01
CA GLY A 343 32.55 6.98 -4.43
C GLY A 343 33.37 5.82 -3.84
N LYS A 344 34.34 6.17 -2.99
CA LYS A 344 35.18 5.22 -2.27
C LYS A 344 35.48 5.75 -0.87
N SER A 345 35.49 4.86 0.11
CA SER A 345 36.02 5.09 1.44
C SER A 345 37.54 5.22 1.40
N PHE A 346 38.16 5.54 2.53
CA PHE A 346 39.63 5.62 2.68
C PHE A 346 40.36 4.36 2.20
N SER A 347 39.73 3.18 2.30
CA SER A 347 40.28 1.89 1.88
C SER A 347 39.67 1.35 0.58
N GLY A 348 38.86 2.15 -0.12
CA GLY A 348 38.31 1.79 -1.43
C GLY A 348 36.91 1.18 -1.43
N SER A 349 36.27 0.98 -0.27
CA SER A 349 34.90 0.44 -0.20
C SER A 349 33.87 1.44 -0.72
N PRO A 350 32.86 1.02 -1.49
CA PRO A 350 31.79 1.92 -1.92
C PRO A 350 31.09 2.58 -0.72
N LEU A 351 30.81 3.88 -0.81
CA LEU A 351 29.99 4.60 0.15
C LEU A 351 28.52 4.60 -0.33
N PRO A 352 27.54 4.61 0.58
CA PRO A 352 26.14 4.70 0.17
C PRO A 352 25.82 6.07 -0.44
N ARG A 353 25.10 6.09 -1.57
CA ARG A 353 24.56 7.31 -2.21
C ARG A 353 23.35 7.84 -1.45
N LEU A 354 22.47 6.92 -1.08
CA LEU A 354 21.18 7.16 -0.45
C LEU A 354 21.14 6.48 0.92
N ARG A 355 20.30 7.01 1.81
CA ARG A 355 19.95 6.30 3.05
C ARG A 355 19.09 5.09 2.66
N VAL A 356 19.48 3.91 3.13
CA VAL A 356 18.77 2.65 2.92
C VAL A 356 18.67 1.94 4.26
N LYS A 357 17.51 1.37 4.58
CA LYS A 357 17.35 0.48 5.74
C LYS A 357 16.27 -0.56 5.48
N SER A 358 16.54 -1.81 5.88
CA SER A 358 15.55 -2.88 5.87
C SER A 358 14.80 -2.93 7.20
N PHE A 359 13.51 -3.23 7.14
CA PHE A 359 12.63 -3.36 8.29
C PHE A 359 11.95 -4.74 8.27
N PRO A 360 11.48 -5.24 9.42
CA PRO A 360 10.55 -6.38 9.47
C PRO A 360 9.29 -6.10 8.64
N TYR A 361 8.42 -7.09 8.52
CA TYR A 361 7.15 -6.92 7.82
C TYR A 361 6.30 -5.84 8.49
N GLU A 362 5.90 -4.86 7.68
CA GLU A 362 4.99 -3.76 8.01
C GLU A 362 3.86 -3.76 6.98
N MET A 363 2.64 -3.45 7.43
CA MET A 363 1.49 -3.35 6.54
C MET A 363 1.33 -1.95 5.95
N GLY A 364 0.80 -1.87 4.73
CA GLY A 364 0.55 -0.57 4.11
C GLY A 364 0.34 -0.57 2.61
N SER A 365 0.37 -1.71 1.91
CA SER A 365 0.15 -1.78 0.46
C SER A 365 -0.18 -3.21 0.01
N ASP A 366 -0.23 -3.45 -1.30
CA ASP A 366 -0.66 -4.72 -1.90
C ASP A 366 0.17 -5.95 -1.50
N HIS A 367 1.41 -5.77 -1.02
CA HIS A 367 2.23 -6.88 -0.51
C HIS A 367 1.58 -7.62 0.65
N ASP A 368 0.70 -6.95 1.38
CA ASP A 368 -0.04 -7.53 2.50
C ASP A 368 -0.91 -8.70 2.01
N VAL A 369 -1.73 -8.45 0.99
CA VAL A 369 -2.67 -9.45 0.46
C VAL A 369 -1.91 -10.67 -0.05
N PHE A 370 -0.82 -10.49 -0.81
CA PHE A 370 -0.05 -11.63 -1.28
C PHE A 370 0.56 -12.46 -0.14
N ASN A 371 1.09 -11.82 0.92
CA ASN A 371 1.60 -12.54 2.09
C ASN A 371 0.49 -13.31 2.80
N PHE A 372 -0.69 -12.71 2.97
CA PHE A 372 -1.86 -13.39 3.55
C PHE A 372 -2.16 -14.68 2.79
N PHE A 373 -2.09 -14.64 1.46
CA PHE A 373 -2.36 -15.76 0.57
C PHE A 373 -1.18 -16.71 0.31
N GLY A 374 -0.10 -16.58 1.09
CA GLY A 374 1.01 -17.55 1.06
C GLY A 374 2.11 -17.24 0.04
N ILE A 375 2.00 -16.12 -0.69
CA ILE A 375 3.01 -15.66 -1.65
C ILE A 375 3.95 -14.68 -0.92
N PRO A 376 5.22 -15.05 -0.67
CA PRO A 376 6.16 -14.18 0.02
C PRO A 376 6.38 -12.90 -0.78
N THR A 377 6.06 -11.76 -0.17
CA THR A 377 6.13 -10.48 -0.88
C THR A 377 6.92 -9.46 -0.09
N VAL A 378 7.83 -8.79 -0.79
CA VAL A 378 8.64 -7.68 -0.29
C VAL A 378 8.18 -6.38 -0.94
N MET A 379 8.50 -5.26 -0.29
CA MET A 379 8.19 -3.93 -0.82
C MET A 379 9.38 -2.99 -0.61
N PRO A 380 10.15 -2.64 -1.65
CA PRO A 380 10.96 -1.44 -1.62
C PRO A 380 10.04 -0.21 -1.71
N ILE A 381 10.24 0.75 -0.82
CA ILE A 381 9.45 1.98 -0.73
C ILE A 381 10.36 3.16 -0.36
N THR A 382 10.01 4.37 -0.76
CA THR A 382 10.64 5.60 -0.26
C THR A 382 9.81 6.21 0.86
N TRP A 383 10.30 6.13 2.09
CA TRP A 383 9.57 6.55 3.29
C TRP A 383 10.52 7.10 4.38
N PRO A 384 10.12 8.10 5.20
CA PRO A 384 8.90 8.91 5.07
C PRO A 384 8.95 9.83 3.85
N ASP A 385 7.81 10.27 3.35
CA ASP A 385 7.71 11.26 2.28
C ASP A 385 6.87 12.45 2.73
N ARG A 386 7.42 13.67 2.61
CA ARG A 386 6.75 14.91 3.04
C ARG A 386 5.46 15.20 2.27
N PHE A 387 5.38 14.76 1.02
CA PHE A 387 4.28 15.10 0.12
C PHE A 387 3.23 13.99 0.01
N TYR A 388 3.41 12.88 0.76
CA TYR A 388 2.49 11.76 0.83
C TYR A 388 1.03 12.20 1.03
N HIS A 389 0.15 11.74 0.14
CA HIS A 389 -1.27 12.12 0.07
C HIS A 389 -1.48 13.65 0.12
N SER A 390 -0.86 14.39 -0.79
CA SER A 390 -1.06 15.84 -0.89
C SER A 390 -0.92 16.34 -2.33
N SER A 391 -1.34 17.59 -2.57
CA SER A 391 -1.16 18.26 -3.87
C SER A 391 0.31 18.43 -4.26
N GLY A 392 1.21 18.32 -3.30
CA GLY A 392 2.64 18.46 -3.51
C GLY A 392 3.32 17.22 -4.09
N ASP A 393 2.63 16.07 -4.20
CA ASP A 393 3.17 14.83 -4.77
C ASP A 393 3.33 14.90 -6.30
N THR A 394 4.26 15.74 -6.72
CA THR A 394 4.47 16.21 -8.09
C THR A 394 5.77 15.67 -8.67
N ILE A 395 5.89 15.69 -10.00
CA ILE A 395 7.06 15.14 -10.70
C ILE A 395 8.37 15.79 -10.28
N ASP A 396 8.40 17.05 -9.86
CA ASP A 396 9.64 17.66 -9.37
C ASP A 396 10.06 17.13 -7.99
N LYS A 397 9.22 16.38 -7.27
CA LYS A 397 9.56 15.72 -6.00
C LYS A 397 10.08 14.31 -6.15
N VAL A 398 10.09 13.76 -7.35
CA VAL A 398 10.74 12.46 -7.58
C VAL A 398 12.26 12.62 -7.75
N GLY A 399 13.02 11.64 -7.31
CA GLY A 399 14.48 11.56 -7.35
C GLY A 399 14.94 10.48 -8.32
N ARG A 400 15.72 10.88 -9.33
CA ARG A 400 16.28 9.95 -10.33
C ARG A 400 17.16 8.88 -9.69
N GLU A 401 17.91 9.23 -8.64
CA GLU A 401 18.77 8.32 -7.91
C GLU A 401 17.98 7.21 -7.21
N SER A 402 16.82 7.55 -6.61
CA SER A 402 15.93 6.56 -5.98
C SER A 402 15.41 5.56 -7.01
N VAL A 403 14.94 6.06 -8.15
CA VAL A 403 14.47 5.25 -9.29
C VAL A 403 15.59 4.33 -9.80
N GLU A 404 16.79 4.87 -9.99
CA GLU A 404 17.95 4.10 -10.48
C GLU A 404 18.36 3.00 -9.50
N VAL A 405 18.48 3.31 -8.20
CA VAL A 405 18.90 2.36 -7.18
C VAL A 405 17.87 1.24 -7.01
N ILE A 406 16.59 1.59 -6.84
CA ILE A 406 15.52 0.61 -6.62
C ILE A 406 15.31 -0.22 -7.89
N GLY A 407 15.17 0.42 -9.05
CA GLY A 407 14.88 -0.28 -10.30
C GLY A 407 15.99 -1.25 -10.71
N ARG A 408 17.27 -0.86 -10.59
CA ARG A 408 18.40 -1.77 -10.82
C ARG A 408 18.46 -2.89 -9.80
N ALA A 409 18.13 -2.62 -8.53
CA ALA A 409 18.12 -3.65 -7.50
C ALA A 409 17.01 -4.69 -7.72
N VAL A 410 15.80 -4.25 -8.10
CA VAL A 410 14.68 -5.13 -8.43
C VAL A 410 14.98 -5.96 -9.67
N LEU A 411 15.50 -5.34 -10.74
CA LEU A 411 15.91 -6.07 -11.95
C LEU A 411 17.01 -7.10 -11.66
N ALA A 412 18.05 -6.72 -10.91
CA ALA A 412 19.12 -7.64 -10.54
C ALA A 412 18.62 -8.78 -9.65
N THR A 413 17.63 -8.53 -8.79
CA THR A 413 16.95 -9.54 -7.96
C THR A 413 16.22 -10.54 -8.84
N ALA A 414 15.40 -10.06 -9.78
CA ALA A 414 14.67 -10.89 -10.73
C ALA A 414 15.61 -11.78 -11.54
N LEU A 415 16.68 -11.21 -12.11
CA LEU A 415 17.69 -11.95 -12.88
C LEU A 415 18.45 -12.96 -12.02
N ALA A 416 18.81 -12.60 -10.78
CA ALA A 416 19.55 -13.50 -9.90
C ALA A 416 18.74 -14.71 -9.46
N LEU A 417 17.45 -14.52 -9.15
CA LEU A 417 16.58 -15.64 -8.79
C LEU A 417 16.31 -16.55 -10.00
N ALA A 418 16.12 -15.96 -11.19
CA ALA A 418 15.80 -16.72 -12.41
C ALA A 418 17.00 -17.45 -13.02
N LYS A 419 18.22 -16.87 -12.95
CA LYS A 419 19.43 -17.36 -13.63
C LYS A 419 20.58 -17.74 -12.70
N GLY A 420 20.44 -17.49 -11.40
CA GLY A 420 21.49 -17.74 -10.41
C GLY A 420 21.92 -19.21 -10.42
N ASP A 421 23.23 -19.42 -10.33
CA ASP A 421 23.81 -20.75 -10.13
C ASP A 421 23.32 -21.33 -8.80
N GLY A 422 22.95 -22.61 -8.79
CA GLY A 422 22.35 -23.25 -7.62
C GLY A 422 23.26 -23.22 -6.39
N GLN A 423 24.57 -23.48 -6.55
CA GLN A 423 25.50 -23.44 -5.42
C GLN A 423 25.70 -22.00 -4.91
N GLU A 424 25.74 -21.03 -5.81
CA GLU A 424 25.80 -19.62 -5.45
C GLU A 424 24.56 -19.17 -4.67
N LEU A 425 23.36 -19.51 -5.15
CA LEU A 425 22.09 -19.21 -4.49
C LEU A 425 21.97 -19.92 -3.15
N GLN A 426 22.42 -21.18 -3.04
CA GLN A 426 22.41 -21.93 -1.79
C GLN A 426 23.32 -21.31 -0.73
N ARG A 427 24.53 -20.88 -1.11
CA ARG A 427 25.42 -20.14 -0.20
C ARG A 427 24.80 -18.82 0.23
N PHE A 428 24.17 -18.09 -0.70
CA PHE A 428 23.49 -16.84 -0.41
C PHE A 428 22.33 -17.07 0.58
N ALA A 429 21.47 -18.05 0.32
CA ALA A 429 20.32 -18.41 1.15
C ALA A 429 20.74 -18.70 2.61
N ARG A 430 21.80 -19.51 2.78
CA ARG A 430 22.37 -19.80 4.11
C ARG A 430 22.92 -18.54 4.79
N GLY A 431 23.66 -17.72 4.06
CA GLY A 431 24.21 -16.47 4.58
C GLY A 431 23.12 -15.48 5.01
N TYR A 432 22.06 -15.36 4.21
CA TYR A 432 20.91 -14.51 4.55
C TYR A 432 20.14 -15.03 5.76
N ALA A 433 19.89 -16.33 5.84
CA ALA A 433 19.24 -16.94 7.02
C ALA A 433 20.04 -16.67 8.30
N MET A 434 21.36 -16.84 8.27
CA MET A 434 22.25 -16.50 9.40
C MET A 434 22.22 -15.00 9.74
N LYS A 435 22.18 -14.12 8.73
CA LYS A 435 22.06 -12.67 8.95
C LYS A 435 20.73 -12.33 9.63
N TYR A 436 19.61 -12.81 9.10
CA TYR A 436 18.26 -12.54 9.61
C TYR A 436 18.12 -13.02 11.06
N LEU A 437 18.49 -14.27 11.35
CA LEU A 437 18.46 -14.82 12.71
C LEU A 437 19.45 -14.07 13.62
N GLY A 438 20.65 -13.75 13.13
CA GLY A 438 21.66 -13.01 13.88
C GLY A 438 21.30 -11.55 14.17
N GLU A 439 20.36 -10.95 13.43
CA GLU A 439 19.80 -9.63 13.74
C GLU A 439 18.82 -9.74 14.92
N LEU A 440 17.91 -10.72 14.90
CA LEU A 440 16.95 -10.96 15.98
C LEU A 440 17.62 -11.47 17.26
N SER A 441 18.61 -12.36 17.14
CA SER A 441 19.28 -13.03 18.26
C SER A 441 20.14 -12.10 19.12
N ARG A 442 20.32 -10.84 18.71
CA ARG A 442 21.00 -9.81 19.52
C ARG A 442 20.19 -9.41 20.73
N GLU A 443 18.87 -9.49 20.63
CA GLU A 443 17.94 -9.02 21.66
C GLU A 443 17.11 -10.15 22.24
N ARG A 444 16.90 -11.24 21.48
CA ARG A 444 15.87 -12.25 21.75
C ARG A 444 16.37 -13.66 21.46
N LYS A 445 15.61 -14.67 21.90
CA LYS A 445 15.74 -16.04 21.36
C LYS A 445 15.04 -16.11 20.00
N THR A 446 15.35 -17.13 19.20
CA THR A 446 14.84 -17.29 17.83
C THR A 446 14.45 -18.74 17.54
N ASP A 447 13.98 -19.48 18.55
CA ASP A 447 13.78 -20.93 18.42
C ASP A 447 12.68 -21.26 17.39
N GLU A 448 11.58 -20.51 17.42
CA GLU A 448 10.45 -20.73 16.50
C GLU A 448 10.69 -20.02 15.16
N VAL A 449 11.26 -18.82 15.18
CA VAL A 449 11.64 -18.12 13.96
C VAL A 449 12.69 -18.90 13.15
N GLU A 450 13.64 -19.58 13.80
CA GLU A 450 14.58 -20.47 13.10
C GLU A 450 13.85 -21.61 12.37
N ARG A 451 12.83 -22.21 12.98
CA ARG A 451 12.01 -23.25 12.33
C ARG A 451 11.25 -22.70 11.11
N LEU A 452 10.71 -21.49 11.24
CA LEU A 452 10.02 -20.81 10.14
C LEU A 452 10.99 -20.45 9.00
N VAL A 453 12.20 -19.99 9.33
CA VAL A 453 13.29 -19.77 8.36
C VAL A 453 13.63 -21.04 7.62
N MET A 454 13.79 -22.17 8.32
CA MET A 454 14.07 -23.46 7.68
C MET A 454 12.91 -23.94 6.78
N THR A 455 11.67 -23.66 7.16
CA THR A 455 10.48 -23.96 6.35
C THR A 455 10.45 -23.10 5.08
N GLY A 456 10.73 -21.79 5.21
CA GLY A 456 10.83 -20.86 4.09
C GLY A 456 11.94 -21.23 3.12
N LEU A 457 13.12 -21.60 3.63
CA LEU A 457 14.23 -22.12 2.81
C LEU A 457 13.86 -23.41 2.08
N ALA A 458 13.10 -24.31 2.70
CA ALA A 458 12.62 -25.53 2.05
C ALA A 458 11.57 -25.24 0.96
N ARG A 459 10.77 -24.17 1.13
CA ARG A 459 9.90 -23.65 0.08
C ARG A 459 10.73 -23.10 -1.07
N ASP A 460 11.67 -22.18 -0.80
CA ASP A 460 12.54 -21.56 -1.81
C ASP A 460 13.35 -22.59 -2.58
N SER A 461 13.82 -23.64 -1.91
CA SER A 461 14.54 -24.77 -2.51
C SER A 461 13.80 -25.43 -3.68
N ARG A 462 12.47 -25.57 -3.57
CA ARG A 462 11.65 -26.10 -4.67
C ARG A 462 11.70 -25.24 -5.92
N PHE A 463 11.74 -23.92 -5.75
CA PHE A 463 11.65 -22.97 -6.86
C PHE A 463 13.02 -22.61 -7.42
N LEU A 464 14.06 -22.60 -6.59
CA LEU A 464 15.41 -22.18 -6.96
C LEU A 464 16.32 -23.36 -7.34
N GLY A 465 15.88 -24.60 -7.12
CA GLY A 465 16.71 -25.79 -7.38
C GLY A 465 17.95 -25.84 -6.50
N ILE A 466 17.79 -25.45 -5.22
CA ILE A 466 18.84 -25.49 -4.20
C ILE A 466 18.49 -26.50 -3.10
N GLU A 467 19.47 -26.90 -2.28
CA GLU A 467 19.25 -27.80 -1.14
C GLU A 467 19.45 -27.05 0.18
N SER A 468 18.38 -26.44 0.70
CA SER A 468 18.40 -25.68 1.94
C SER A 468 17.09 -25.80 2.74
N GLY A 469 17.20 -25.75 4.06
CA GLY A 469 16.05 -25.81 4.96
C GLY A 469 15.47 -27.21 5.16
N HIS A 470 14.40 -27.27 5.94
CA HIS A 470 13.66 -28.48 6.28
C HIS A 470 12.19 -28.12 6.47
N ARG A 471 11.27 -28.95 5.97
CA ARG A 471 9.83 -28.75 6.22
C ARG A 471 9.44 -29.39 7.54
N PHE A 472 8.75 -28.62 8.36
CA PHE A 472 8.04 -29.16 9.52
C PHE A 472 6.59 -29.43 9.12
N GLU A 473 5.98 -30.43 9.75
CA GLU A 473 4.54 -30.65 9.61
C GLU A 473 3.82 -29.46 10.27
N PRO A 474 2.86 -28.82 9.58
CA PRO A 474 2.08 -27.75 10.17
C PRO A 474 1.14 -28.32 11.23
N GLU A 475 1.08 -27.64 12.38
CA GLU A 475 0.19 -27.97 13.49
C GLU A 475 -0.74 -26.76 13.74
N PRO A 476 -1.68 -26.48 12.83
CA PRO A 476 -2.50 -25.28 12.93
C PRO A 476 -3.35 -25.29 14.21
N TRP A 477 -3.50 -24.13 14.83
CA TRP A 477 -4.47 -23.89 15.91
C TRP A 477 -5.72 -23.20 15.37
N LEU A 478 -5.56 -22.30 14.39
CA LEU A 478 -6.67 -21.62 13.72
C LEU A 478 -6.60 -21.84 12.22
N ARG A 479 -7.77 -21.75 11.60
CA ARG A 479 -7.94 -21.60 10.16
C ARG A 479 -8.54 -20.22 9.87
N TRP A 480 -7.90 -19.46 8.98
CA TRP A 480 -8.37 -18.13 8.60
C TRP A 480 -9.34 -18.23 7.41
N LYS A 481 -10.64 -18.32 7.69
CA LYS A 481 -11.68 -18.60 6.67
C LYS A 481 -11.95 -17.40 5.77
N VAL A 482 -12.13 -16.23 6.37
CA VAL A 482 -12.40 -14.98 5.64
C VAL A 482 -11.10 -14.19 5.58
N ARG A 483 -10.23 -14.62 4.65
CA ARG A 483 -8.88 -14.09 4.48
C ARG A 483 -8.91 -12.80 3.65
N GLY A 484 -8.14 -11.80 4.07
CA GLY A 484 -8.08 -10.49 3.43
C GLY A 484 -7.66 -9.41 4.42
N LEU A 485 -7.87 -8.14 4.07
CA LEU A 485 -7.61 -7.02 4.97
C LEU A 485 -8.66 -6.96 6.08
N LEU A 486 -8.25 -7.09 7.34
CA LEU A 486 -9.15 -6.92 8.48
C LEU A 486 -9.33 -5.44 8.84
N SER A 487 -10.57 -5.04 9.09
CA SER A 487 -10.89 -3.66 9.43
C SER A 487 -12.12 -3.57 10.33
N GLU A 488 -12.24 -2.45 11.06
CA GLU A 488 -13.46 -2.11 11.81
C GLU A 488 -14.71 -2.14 10.90
N ARG A 489 -14.58 -1.74 9.63
CA ARG A 489 -15.69 -1.73 8.68
C ARG A 489 -16.20 -3.14 8.40
N LEU A 490 -15.31 -4.09 8.14
CA LEU A 490 -15.65 -5.49 7.91
C LEU A 490 -16.47 -6.05 9.07
N ILE A 491 -16.06 -5.72 10.31
CA ILE A 491 -16.71 -6.22 11.52
C ILE A 491 -18.06 -5.53 11.75
N ARG A 492 -18.15 -4.23 11.47
CA ARG A 492 -19.39 -3.45 11.66
C ARG A 492 -20.56 -3.96 10.83
N GLU A 493 -20.29 -4.57 9.67
CA GLU A 493 -21.33 -5.20 8.85
C GLU A 493 -21.98 -6.41 9.55
N ALA A 494 -21.29 -7.02 10.52
CA ALA A 494 -21.79 -8.16 11.28
C ALA A 494 -22.24 -7.79 12.70
N ASP A 495 -21.47 -6.97 13.43
CA ASP A 495 -21.78 -6.53 14.79
C ASP A 495 -21.13 -5.17 15.11
N GLU A 496 -21.96 -4.18 15.46
CA GLU A 496 -21.52 -2.81 15.77
C GLU A 496 -20.66 -2.72 17.04
N LYS A 497 -21.02 -3.44 18.10
CA LYS A 497 -20.32 -3.39 19.39
C LYS A 497 -18.94 -4.02 19.28
N LEU A 498 -18.83 -5.17 18.61
CA LEU A 498 -17.56 -5.81 18.34
C LEU A 498 -16.68 -4.96 17.41
N ALA A 499 -17.27 -4.20 16.48
CA ALA A 499 -16.53 -3.29 15.63
C ALA A 499 -15.89 -2.16 16.43
N GLU A 500 -16.62 -1.54 17.35
CA GLU A 500 -16.06 -0.51 18.23
C GLU A 500 -14.93 -1.04 19.11
N GLU A 501 -15.10 -2.25 19.66
CA GLU A 501 -14.05 -2.91 20.43
C GLU A 501 -12.81 -3.20 19.56
N PHE A 502 -13.00 -3.80 18.38
CA PHE A 502 -11.92 -4.05 17.42
C PHE A 502 -11.18 -2.76 17.04
N GLY A 503 -11.93 -1.71 16.70
CA GLY A 503 -11.38 -0.41 16.34
C GLY A 503 -10.59 0.25 17.49
N SER A 504 -11.04 0.05 18.73
CA SER A 504 -10.33 0.49 19.93
C SER A 504 -9.01 -0.26 20.14
N LEU A 505 -9.04 -1.60 20.02
CA LEU A 505 -7.88 -2.47 20.19
C LEU A 505 -6.83 -2.27 19.09
N THR A 506 -7.24 -1.91 17.88
CA THR A 506 -6.38 -1.74 16.69
C THR A 506 -5.99 -0.29 16.38
N ARG A 507 -6.21 0.65 17.32
CA ARG A 507 -5.78 2.05 17.15
C ARG A 507 -4.27 2.19 16.89
N ASP A 508 -3.46 1.37 17.57
CA ASP A 508 -2.04 1.23 17.24
C ASP A 508 -1.91 0.28 16.05
N ARG A 509 -1.44 0.79 14.91
CA ARG A 509 -1.25 0.00 13.69
C ARG A 509 -0.36 -1.22 13.91
N ARG A 510 0.57 -1.18 14.87
CA ARG A 510 1.42 -2.35 15.20
C ARG A 510 0.59 -3.55 15.64
N VAL A 511 -0.48 -3.33 16.44
CA VAL A 511 -1.37 -4.40 16.88
C VAL A 511 -2.09 -5.03 15.68
N LEU A 512 -2.48 -4.23 14.69
CA LEU A 512 -3.10 -4.74 13.48
C LEU A 512 -2.12 -5.58 12.64
N VAL A 513 -0.85 -5.15 12.51
CA VAL A 513 0.22 -5.92 11.84
C VAL A 513 0.43 -7.25 12.56
N HIS A 514 0.58 -7.20 13.89
CA HIS A 514 0.78 -8.38 14.73
C HIS A 514 -0.41 -9.35 14.64
N LEU A 515 -1.65 -8.85 14.55
CA LEU A 515 -2.83 -9.67 14.35
C LEU A 515 -2.75 -10.45 13.03
N HIS A 516 -2.44 -9.78 11.91
CA HIS A 516 -2.38 -10.47 10.61
C HIS A 516 -1.23 -11.49 10.55
N GLU A 517 -0.05 -11.18 11.12
CA GLU A 517 1.03 -12.17 11.22
C GLU A 517 0.65 -13.33 12.13
N LEU A 518 0.01 -13.06 13.27
CA LEU A 518 -0.48 -14.11 14.18
C LEU A 518 -1.43 -15.07 13.47
N LEU A 519 -2.35 -14.55 12.63
CA LEU A 519 -3.26 -15.39 11.85
C LEU A 519 -2.52 -16.25 10.82
N MET A 520 -1.48 -15.71 10.17
CA MET A 520 -0.63 -16.47 9.25
C MET A 520 0.21 -17.54 9.97
N LEU A 521 0.65 -17.27 11.21
CA LEU A 521 1.36 -18.21 12.07
C LEU A 521 0.44 -19.28 12.65
N ALA A 522 -0.80 -18.94 12.98
CA ALA A 522 -1.77 -19.85 13.58
C ALA A 522 -2.19 -20.99 12.62
N GLU A 523 -2.01 -20.81 11.32
CA GLU A 523 -2.18 -21.86 10.30
C GLU A 523 -0.96 -22.78 10.15
N LEU A 524 0.15 -22.47 10.83
CA LEU A 524 1.41 -23.21 10.78
C LEU A 524 1.77 -23.84 12.14
N LEU A 525 1.37 -23.20 13.23
CA LEU A 525 1.85 -23.47 14.59
C LEU A 525 0.69 -23.53 15.60
N PRO A 526 0.85 -24.30 16.70
CA PRO A 526 -0.08 -24.24 17.80
C PRO A 526 0.04 -22.89 18.52
N MET A 527 -1.03 -22.50 19.24
CA MET A 527 -1.18 -21.17 19.86
C MET A 527 0.07 -20.65 20.57
N GLU A 528 0.59 -21.39 21.54
CA GLU A 528 1.76 -20.98 22.33
C GLU A 528 2.99 -20.68 21.45
N ARG A 529 3.23 -21.51 20.42
CA ARG A 529 4.37 -21.36 19.51
C ARG A 529 4.16 -20.23 18.52
N ALA A 530 2.91 -19.97 18.10
CA ALA A 530 2.58 -18.83 17.25
C ALA A 530 2.84 -17.49 17.95
N PHE A 531 2.36 -17.33 19.19
CA PHE A 531 2.64 -16.14 20.00
C PHE A 531 4.14 -15.98 20.29
N LYS A 532 4.83 -17.08 20.61
CA LYS A 532 6.28 -17.08 20.79
C LYS A 532 7.00 -16.60 19.52
N ALA A 533 6.68 -17.15 18.36
CA ALA A 533 7.29 -16.74 17.08
C ALA A 533 7.07 -15.24 16.78
N LEU A 534 5.86 -14.75 17.04
CA LEU A 534 5.51 -13.34 16.89
C LEU A 534 6.36 -12.44 17.79
N GLY A 535 6.54 -12.82 19.07
CA GLY A 535 7.40 -12.11 20.01
C GLY A 535 8.88 -12.20 19.66
N GLU A 536 9.35 -13.31 19.10
CA GLU A 536 10.72 -13.45 18.60
C GLU A 536 11.00 -12.49 17.43
N GLU A 537 10.06 -12.31 16.50
CA GLU A 537 10.20 -11.40 15.37
C GLU A 537 10.02 -9.91 15.76
N TYR A 538 8.94 -9.58 16.46
CA TYR A 538 8.55 -8.18 16.71
C TYR A 538 8.95 -7.64 18.08
N GLY A 539 9.19 -8.51 19.06
CA GLY A 539 9.68 -8.14 20.38
C GLY A 539 8.51 -7.96 21.33
N GLU A 540 8.27 -6.73 21.76
CA GLU A 540 7.12 -6.43 22.62
C GLU A 540 5.82 -6.58 21.82
N ILE A 541 4.98 -7.52 22.24
CA ILE A 541 3.65 -7.77 21.70
C ILE A 541 2.60 -7.64 22.81
N ASP A 542 1.40 -7.19 22.44
CA ASP A 542 0.28 -7.05 23.38
C ASP A 542 -0.60 -8.30 23.28
N GLU A 543 -0.19 -9.36 23.98
CA GLU A 543 -0.86 -10.68 23.90
C GLU A 543 -2.34 -10.61 24.29
N GLU A 544 -2.67 -9.87 25.35
CA GLU A 544 -4.05 -9.71 25.81
C GLU A 544 -4.94 -9.09 24.72
N LYS A 545 -4.47 -8.03 24.05
CA LYS A 545 -5.22 -7.45 22.92
C LYS A 545 -5.35 -8.43 21.77
N LEU A 546 -4.30 -9.15 21.43
CA LEU A 546 -4.32 -10.12 20.33
C LEU A 546 -5.28 -11.29 20.60
N GLU A 547 -5.30 -11.84 21.81
CA GLU A 547 -6.26 -12.87 22.21
C GLU A 547 -7.70 -12.38 22.12
N ARG A 548 -7.98 -11.15 22.59
CA ARG A 548 -9.31 -10.54 22.47
C ARG A 548 -9.70 -10.34 21.01
N LEU A 549 -8.77 -9.87 20.17
CA LEU A 549 -9.00 -9.71 18.74
C LEU A 549 -9.31 -11.05 18.06
N VAL A 550 -8.56 -12.11 18.37
CA VAL A 550 -8.86 -13.47 17.89
C VAL A 550 -10.27 -13.91 18.34
N GLY A 551 -10.64 -13.68 19.59
CA GLY A 551 -11.99 -13.99 20.10
C GLY A 551 -13.10 -13.26 19.34
N ILE A 552 -12.89 -12.00 18.96
CA ILE A 552 -13.82 -11.25 18.09
C ILE A 552 -13.93 -11.94 16.73
N LEU A 553 -12.80 -12.30 16.11
CA LEU A 553 -12.79 -12.97 14.80
C LEU A 553 -13.45 -14.35 14.83
N GLU A 554 -13.27 -15.11 15.93
CA GLU A 554 -13.93 -16.40 16.15
C GLU A 554 -15.44 -16.25 16.28
N ALA A 555 -15.91 -15.28 17.08
CA ALA A 555 -17.33 -15.01 17.28
C ALA A 555 -18.06 -14.66 15.96
N LEU A 556 -17.32 -14.08 15.01
CA LEU A 556 -17.82 -13.68 13.70
C LEU A 556 -17.58 -14.74 12.61
N GLY A 557 -16.94 -15.87 12.93
CA GLY A 557 -16.61 -16.93 11.98
C GLY A 557 -15.58 -16.52 10.92
N ILE A 558 -14.83 -15.44 11.15
CA ILE A 558 -13.72 -15.01 10.29
C ILE A 558 -12.56 -15.99 10.41
N VAL A 559 -12.33 -16.52 11.61
CA VAL A 559 -11.42 -17.63 11.90
C VAL A 559 -12.19 -18.75 12.60
N GLU A 560 -11.71 -19.99 12.50
CA GLU A 560 -12.22 -21.14 13.24
C GLU A 560 -11.07 -21.95 13.85
N ARG A 561 -11.33 -22.69 14.93
CA ARG A 561 -10.35 -23.65 15.49
C ARG A 561 -10.09 -24.76 14.46
N ALA A 562 -8.82 -25.08 14.26
CA ALA A 562 -8.36 -26.05 13.27
C ALA A 562 -8.68 -27.51 13.65
#